data_AF-A0A921MZ08-F1
#
_entry.id   AF-A0A921MZ08-F1
#
_cell.length_a   1.000
_cell.length_b   1.000
_cell.length_c   1.000
_cell.angle_alpha   90.00
_cell.angle_beta   90.00
_cell.angle_gamma   90.00
#
_symmetry.space_group_name_H-M   'P 1'
#
loop_
_entity.id
_entity.type
_entity.pdbx_description
1 polymer ?
#
loop_
_entity_poly.entity_id
_entity_poly.type
_entity_poly.pdbx_seq_one_letter_code
_entity_poly.pdbx_strand_id
1 'polypeptide(L)'
;MKKFNNKIKNPLSMLMYIIAIFLGLYTIFTMYNSYSYISNLVDQGFVITDDIKSVVTYCVGASVPYLFYTIAIWSIGYIINKLNYIINEIKLYNNEIIREDVKLIDDNITINEKIRIEESSDDINDKI
;
A
#
# COMPACT_ATOMS: atom_id res chain seq x y z
N MET A 1 6.54 7.95 25.84
CA MET A 1 7.26 7.66 24.59
C MET A 1 6.26 7.15 23.56
N LYS A 2 5.88 7.96 22.56
CA LYS A 2 4.88 7.60 21.55
C LYS A 2 5.58 6.72 20.51
N LYS A 3 5.30 5.41 20.52
CA LYS A 3 5.91 4.44 19.60
C LYS A 3 5.45 4.79 18.19
N PHE A 4 6.32 5.43 17.41
CA PHE A 4 6.07 5.63 15.98
C PHE A 4 6.09 4.25 15.32
N ASN A 5 4.90 3.73 15.07
CA ASN A 5 4.70 2.51 14.31
C ASN A 5 5.17 2.82 12.89
N ASN A 6 6.41 2.46 12.57
CA ASN A 6 6.93 2.55 11.21
C ASN A 6 6.18 1.50 10.38
N LYS A 7 4.99 1.86 9.90
CA LYS A 7 4.28 1.09 8.88
C LYS A 7 5.26 0.90 7.74
N ILE A 8 5.58 -0.36 7.43
CA ILE A 8 6.37 -0.74 6.26
C ILE A 8 5.66 -0.11 5.05
N LYS A 9 6.20 1.02 4.57
CA LYS A 9 5.62 1.74 3.46
C LYS A 9 5.84 0.89 2.22
N ASN A 10 4.74 0.44 1.63
CA ASN A 10 4.84 -0.42 0.47
C ASN A 10 5.32 0.43 -0.73
N PRO A 11 6.52 0.17 -1.29
CA PRO A 11 7.13 1.06 -2.29
C PRO A 11 6.26 1.19 -3.55
N LEU A 12 5.53 0.13 -3.91
CA LEU A 12 4.60 0.12 -5.03
C LEU A 12 3.39 1.05 -4.81
N SER A 13 2.80 1.03 -3.61
CA SER A 13 1.69 1.94 -3.27
C SER A 13 2.17 3.40 -3.22
N MET A 14 3.39 3.62 -2.70
CA MET A 14 3.99 4.95 -2.68
C MET A 14 4.25 5.50 -4.09
N LEU A 15 4.72 4.66 -5.02
CA LEU A 15 4.89 5.03 -6.42
C LEU A 15 3.55 5.42 -7.07
N MET A 16 2.48 4.67 -6.82
CA MET A 16 1.16 5.01 -7.33
C MET A 16 0.64 6.36 -6.83
N TYR A 17 0.88 6.69 -5.56
CA TYR A 17 0.51 8.02 -5.04
C TYR A 17 1.29 9.15 -5.70
N ILE A 18 2.60 8.96 -5.96
CA ILE A 18 3.42 9.94 -6.67
C ILE A 18 2.85 10.18 -8.08
N ILE A 19 2.53 9.10 -8.81
CA ILE A 19 1.93 9.18 -10.15
C ILE A 19 0.58 9.91 -10.10
N ALA A 20 -0.25 9.62 -9.10
CA ALA A 20 -1.54 10.31 -8.93
C ALA A 20 -1.37 11.82 -8.70
N ILE A 21 -0.38 12.24 -7.90
CA ILE A 21 -0.09 13.66 -7.67
C ILE A 21 0.32 14.35 -8.98
N PHE A 22 1.18 13.71 -9.79
CA PHE A 22 1.55 14.24 -11.09
C PHE A 22 0.36 14.36 -12.04
N LEU A 23 -0.53 13.37 -12.09
CA LEU A 23 -1.76 13.46 -12.90
C LEU A 23 -2.71 14.56 -12.40
N GLY A 24 -2.83 14.75 -11.08
CA GLY A 24 -3.64 15.82 -10.50
C GLY A 24 -3.12 17.21 -10.88
N LEU A 25 -1.81 17.42 -10.78
CA LEU A 25 -1.16 18.66 -11.24
C LEU A 25 -1.35 18.88 -12.73
N TYR A 26 -1.21 17.82 -13.53
CA TYR A 26 -1.43 17.89 -14.98
C TYR A 26 -2.87 18.25 -15.33
N THR A 27 -3.84 17.74 -14.57
CA THR A 27 -5.27 18.07 -14.73
C THR A 27 -5.54 19.55 -14.49
N ILE A 28 -4.92 20.13 -13.45
CA ILE A 28 -5.04 21.57 -13.16
C ILE A 28 -4.42 22.39 -14.30
N PHE A 29 -3.28 21.95 -14.82
CA PHE A 29 -2.60 22.59 -15.95
C PHE A 29 -3.42 22.54 -17.25
N THR A 30 -4.01 21.39 -17.60
CA THR A 30 -4.88 21.28 -18.78
C THR A 30 -6.17 22.08 -18.63
N MET A 31 -6.74 22.15 -17.42
CA MET A 31 -7.89 23.00 -17.12
C MET A 31 -7.56 24.48 -17.33
N TYR A 32 -6.40 24.94 -16.84
CA TYR A 32 -5.94 26.32 -17.04
C TYR A 32 -5.72 26.67 -18.52
N ASN A 33 -5.06 25.77 -19.26
CA ASN A 33 -4.84 25.98 -20.69
C ASN A 33 -6.14 25.99 -21.48
N SER A 34 -7.09 25.12 -21.12
CA SER A 34 -8.43 25.13 -21.75
C SER A 34 -9.14 26.45 -21.48
N TYR A 35 -9.11 26.95 -20.24
CA TYR A 35 -9.69 28.25 -19.90
C TYR A 35 -9.05 29.40 -20.68
N SER A 36 -7.71 29.45 -20.75
CA SER A 36 -6.97 30.47 -21.49
C SER A 36 -7.28 30.42 -22.99
N TYR A 37 -7.37 29.22 -23.58
CA TYR A 37 -7.77 29.03 -24.96
C TYR A 37 -9.18 29.56 -25.25
N ILE A 38 -10.13 29.25 -24.37
CA ILE A 38 -11.52 29.73 -24.48
C ILE A 38 -11.56 31.25 -24.33
N SER A 39 -10.86 31.82 -23.34
CA SER A 39 -10.80 33.27 -23.13
C SER A 39 -10.27 34.00 -24.36
N ASN A 40 -9.21 33.49 -24.99
CA ASN A 40 -8.65 34.09 -26.21
C ASN A 40 -9.61 34.03 -27.40
N LEU A 41 -10.41 32.97 -27.53
CA LEU A 41 -11.44 32.88 -28.58
C LEU A 41 -12.53 33.94 -28.36
N VAL A 42 -12.91 34.18 -27.11
CA VAL A 42 -13.92 35.18 -26.73
C VAL A 42 -13.44 36.59 -27.03
N ASP A 43 -12.18 36.89 -26.72
CA ASP A 43 -11.55 38.18 -27.05
C ASP A 43 -11.46 38.42 -28.57
N GLN A 44 -11.47 37.36 -29.37
CA GLN A 44 -11.51 37.42 -30.84
C GLN A 44 -12.93 37.56 -31.42
N GLY A 45 -13.95 37.73 -30.57
CA GLY A 45 -15.34 37.93 -30.99
C GLY A 45 -16.19 36.65 -31.04
N PHE A 46 -15.69 35.53 -30.50
CA PHE A 46 -16.45 34.29 -30.40
C PHE A 46 -17.54 34.40 -29.31
N VAL A 47 -18.80 34.25 -29.69
CA VAL A 47 -19.95 34.32 -28.78
C VAL A 47 -20.12 32.96 -28.10
N ILE A 48 -19.65 32.84 -26.85
CA ILE A 48 -19.69 31.60 -26.05
C ILE A 48 -21.10 31.00 -25.99
N THR A 49 -22.13 31.84 -25.93
CA THR A 49 -23.54 31.45 -25.78
C THR A 49 -24.09 30.62 -26.92
N ASP A 50 -23.54 30.74 -28.13
CA ASP A 50 -24.00 29.98 -29.29
C ASP A 50 -23.42 28.56 -29.35
N ASP A 51 -22.29 28.32 -28.66
CA ASP A 51 -21.53 27.08 -28.77
C ASP A 51 -21.00 26.54 -27.42
N ILE A 52 -21.73 26.85 -26.33
CA ILE A 52 -21.41 26.42 -24.95
C ILE A 52 -21.13 24.92 -24.88
N LYS A 53 -21.85 24.12 -25.67
CA LYS A 53 -21.67 22.68 -25.74
C LYS A 53 -20.28 22.28 -26.24
N SER A 54 -19.76 22.95 -27.25
CA SER A 54 -18.42 22.70 -27.81
C SER A 54 -17.33 23.07 -26.82
N VAL A 55 -17.50 24.21 -26.13
CA VAL A 55 -16.58 24.71 -25.09
C VAL A 55 -16.53 23.76 -23.88
N VAL A 56 -17.70 23.33 -23.38
CA VAL A 56 -17.79 22.37 -22.27
C VAL A 56 -17.22 21.02 -22.68
N THR A 57 -17.55 20.53 -23.88
CA THR A 57 -17.04 19.23 -24.38
C THR A 57 -15.52 19.24 -24.50
N TYR A 58 -14.91 20.34 -24.93
CA TYR A 58 -13.46 20.49 -24.98
C TYR A 58 -12.84 20.46 -23.57
N CYS A 59 -13.37 21.25 -22.64
CA CYS A 59 -12.85 21.34 -21.28
C CYS A 59 -13.01 20.02 -20.51
N VAL A 60 -14.15 19.35 -20.68
CA VAL A 60 -14.46 18.03 -20.12
C VAL A 60 -13.57 16.97 -20.76
N GLY A 61 -13.48 16.92 -22.08
CA GLY A 61 -12.64 15.95 -22.81
C GLY A 61 -11.15 16.09 -22.48
N ALA A 62 -10.68 17.31 -22.27
CA ALA A 62 -9.28 17.60 -21.95
C ALA A 62 -8.93 17.37 -20.47
N SER A 63 -9.89 17.40 -19.54
CA SER A 63 -9.59 17.43 -18.10
C SER A 63 -10.17 16.23 -17.33
N VAL A 64 -11.38 15.78 -17.68
CA VAL A 64 -12.08 14.73 -16.95
C VAL A 64 -11.38 13.36 -17.02
N PRO A 65 -10.78 12.93 -18.14
CA PRO A 65 -10.04 11.67 -18.17
C PRO A 65 -8.88 11.66 -17.16
N TYR A 66 -8.10 12.74 -17.09
CA TYR A 66 -6.98 12.83 -16.16
C TYR A 66 -7.42 12.92 -14.70
N LEU A 67 -8.54 13.60 -14.43
CA LEU A 67 -9.18 13.61 -13.11
C LEU A 67 -9.62 12.19 -12.70
N PHE A 68 -10.28 11.47 -13.62
CA PHE A 68 -10.73 10.10 -13.39
C PHE A 68 -9.54 9.17 -13.11
N TYR A 69 -8.48 9.24 -13.92
CA TYR A 69 -7.28 8.44 -13.72
C TYR A 69 -6.56 8.78 -12.40
N THR A 70 -6.55 10.05 -11.99
CA THR A 70 -6.01 10.45 -10.68
C THR A 70 -6.72 9.72 -9.55
N ILE A 71 -8.05 9.77 -9.54
CA ILE A 71 -8.89 9.14 -8.51
C ILE A 71 -8.78 7.61 -8.55
N ALA A 72 -8.75 7.02 -9.74
CA ALA A 72 -8.60 5.59 -9.92
C ALA A 72 -7.25 5.09 -9.39
N ILE A 73 -6.15 5.72 -9.79
CA ILE A 73 -4.79 5.34 -9.36
C ILE A 73 -4.63 5.54 -7.85
N TRP A 74 -5.17 6.64 -7.31
CA TRP A 74 -5.16 6.89 -5.87
C TRP A 74 -5.92 5.81 -5.09
N SER A 75 -7.11 5.43 -5.58
CA SER A 75 -7.92 4.36 -4.97
C SER A 75 -7.22 2.99 -5.02
N ILE A 76 -6.60 2.65 -6.15
CA ILE A 76 -5.81 1.42 -6.30
C ILE A 76 -4.61 1.43 -5.36
N GLY A 77 -3.89 2.55 -5.28
CA GLY A 77 -2.80 2.73 -4.34
C GLY A 77 -3.23 2.51 -2.89
N TYR A 78 -4.42 3.00 -2.51
CA TYR A 78 -5.01 2.79 -1.19
C TYR A 78 -5.36 1.33 -0.91
N ILE A 79 -5.99 0.64 -1.88
CA ILE A 79 -6.33 -0.78 -1.78
C ILE A 79 -5.06 -1.63 -1.60
N ILE A 80 -4.03 -1.39 -2.41
CA ILE A 80 -2.75 -2.12 -2.33
C ILE A 80 -2.09 -1.92 -0.96
N ASN A 81 -2.12 -0.70 -0.41
CA ASN A 81 -1.57 -0.43 0.92
C ASN A 81 -2.31 -1.22 2.01
N LYS A 82 -3.65 -1.23 1.94
CA LYS A 82 -4.50 -1.95 2.91
C LYS A 82 -4.31 -3.46 2.79
N LEU A 83 -4.23 -3.99 1.59
CA LEU A 83 -4.02 -5.42 1.34
C LEU A 83 -2.66 -5.88 1.86
N ASN A 84 -1.61 -5.09 1.63
CA ASN A 84 -0.28 -5.43 2.09
C ASN A 84 -0.13 -5.35 3.61
N TYR A 85 -0.86 -4.43 4.27
CA TYR A 85 -0.96 -4.40 5.72
C TYR A 85 -1.52 -5.72 6.27
N ILE A 86 -2.61 -6.22 5.70
CA ILE A 86 -3.24 -7.49 6.09
C ILE A 86 -2.28 -8.66 5.86
N ILE A 87 -1.61 -8.71 4.70
CA ILE A 87 -0.64 -9.77 4.38
C ILE A 87 0.52 -9.77 5.40
N ASN A 88 1.03 -8.59 5.77
CA ASN A 88 2.09 -8.49 6.77
C ASN A 88 1.63 -8.91 8.17
N GLU A 89 0.40 -8.58 8.59
CA GLU A 89 -0.15 -9.06 9.86
C GLU A 89 -0.26 -10.59 9.89
N ILE A 90 -0.80 -11.20 8.83
CA ILE A 90 -0.89 -12.67 8.70
C ILE A 90 0.51 -13.30 8.74
N LYS A 91 1.48 -12.70 8.05
CA LYS A 91 2.86 -13.19 8.03
C LYS A 91 3.52 -13.09 9.41
N LEU A 92 3.28 -12.02 10.16
CA LEU A 92 3.79 -11.88 11.52
C LEU A 92 3.17 -12.93 12.45
N TYR A 93 1.85 -13.10 12.40
CA TYR A 93 1.14 -14.12 13.16
C TYR A 93 1.66 -15.54 12.90
N ASN A 94 1.80 -15.94 11.63
CA ASN A 94 2.36 -17.25 11.29
C ASN A 94 3.80 -17.44 11.78
N ASN A 95 4.64 -16.40 11.71
CA ASN A 95 6.02 -16.49 12.20
C ASN A 95 6.09 -16.58 13.73
N GLU A 96 5.14 -15.98 14.44
CA GLU A 96 5.06 -16.06 15.89
C GLU A 96 4.67 -17.47 16.33
N ILE A 97 3.66 -18.07 15.70
CA ILE A 97 3.28 -19.48 15.90
C ILE A 97 4.47 -20.42 15.65
N ILE A 98 5.13 -20.28 14.48
CA ILE A 98 6.28 -21.15 14.13
C ILE A 98 7.41 -21.02 15.17
N ARG A 99 7.66 -19.83 15.71
CA ARG A 99 8.67 -19.64 16.76
C ARG A 99 8.27 -20.32 18.07
N GLU A 100 6.99 -20.28 18.41
CA GLU A 100 6.47 -20.92 19.62
C GLU A 100 6.56 -22.45 19.51
N ASP A 101 6.18 -23.02 18.36
CA ASP A 101 6.30 -24.46 18.07
C ASP A 101 7.76 -24.94 18.12
N VAL A 102 8.70 -24.19 17.51
CA VAL A 102 10.12 -24.53 17.54
C VAL A 102 10.68 -24.50 18.96
N LYS A 103 10.25 -23.54 19.79
CA LYS A 103 10.69 -23.46 21.20
C LYS A 103 10.19 -24.64 22.02
N LEU A 104 8.94 -25.06 21.84
CA LEU A 104 8.38 -26.24 22.52
C LEU A 104 9.08 -27.54 22.11
N ILE A 105 9.55 -27.64 20.87
CA ILE A 105 10.35 -28.79 20.40
C ILE A 105 11.72 -28.81 21.08
N ASP A 106 12.40 -27.66 21.14
CA ASP A 106 13.73 -27.54 21.78
C ASP A 106 13.68 -27.86 23.28
N ASP A 107 12.64 -27.37 23.97
CA ASP A 107 12.41 -27.65 25.39
C ASP A 107 12.18 -29.16 25.62
N ASN A 108 11.39 -29.83 24.77
CA ASN A 108 11.16 -31.28 24.85
C ASN A 108 12.40 -32.12 24.56
N ILE A 109 13.24 -31.71 23.60
CA ILE A 109 14.51 -32.41 23.30
C ILE A 109 15.44 -32.32 24.50
N THR A 110 15.55 -31.14 25.12
CA THR A 110 16.39 -30.91 26.30
C THR A 110 15.92 -31.74 27.51
N ILE A 111 14.61 -31.87 27.72
CA ILE A 111 14.04 -32.71 28.79
C ILE A 111 14.35 -34.18 28.54
N ASN A 112 14.13 -34.68 27.33
CA ASN A 112 14.41 -36.08 26.98
C ASN A 112 15.90 -36.42 27.09
N GLU A 113 16.79 -35.50 26.76
CA GLU A 113 18.23 -35.69 26.95
C GLU A 113 18.60 -35.80 28.43
N LYS A 114 18.02 -34.97 29.30
CA LYS A 114 18.22 -35.07 30.76
C LYS A 114 17.73 -36.39 31.34
N ILE A 115 16.51 -36.82 30.98
CA ILE A 115 15.93 -38.09 31.46
C ILE A 115 16.82 -39.27 31.07
N ARG A 116 17.33 -39.29 29.84
CA ARG A 116 18.19 -40.36 29.34
C ARG A 116 19.53 -40.44 30.09
N ILE A 117 20.07 -39.31 30.53
CA ILE A 117 21.30 -39.27 31.33
C ILE A 117 21.02 -39.78 32.75
N GLU A 118 19.88 -39.41 33.33
CA GLU A 118 19.47 -39.82 34.69
C GLU A 118 19.21 -41.34 34.78
N GLU A 119 18.47 -41.91 33.82
CA GLU A 119 18.26 -43.37 33.71
C GLU A 119 19.58 -44.14 33.50
N SER A 120 20.53 -43.58 32.76
CA SER A 120 21.85 -44.20 32.57
C SER A 120 22.73 -44.18 33.81
N SER A 121 22.51 -43.25 34.74
CA SER A 121 23.27 -43.17 36.00
C SER A 121 22.71 -44.07 37.09
N ASP A 122 21.39 -44.31 37.10
CA ASP A 122 20.76 -45.20 38.09
C ASP A 122 21.09 -46.68 37.85
N ASP A 123 21.25 -47.10 36.58
CA ASP A 123 21.63 -48.48 36.21
C ASP A 123 23.08 -48.87 36.62
N ILE A 124 23.93 -47.89 36.92
CA ILE A 124 25.31 -48.10 37.40
C ILE A 124 25.34 -48.31 38.92
N ASN A 125 24.39 -47.73 39.66
CA ASN A 125 24.36 -47.80 41.12
C ASN A 125 23.72 -49.09 41.67
N ASP A 126 22.93 -49.82 40.87
CA ASP A 126 22.31 -51.09 41.30
C ASP A 126 23.20 -52.33 41.07
N LYS A 127 24.43 -52.12 40.56
CA LYS A 127 25.41 -53.19 40.25
C LYS A 127 26.67 -53.19 41.14
N ILE A 128 26.73 -52.37 42.18
CA ILE A 128 27.85 -52.32 43.15
C ILE A 128 27.43 -52.96 44.47
#